data_AF-A0A2J6MYL9-F1
#
_entry.id   AF-A0A2J6MYL9-F1
#
_cell.length_a   1.000
_cell.length_b   1.000
_cell.length_c   1.000
_cell.angle_alpha   90.00
_cell.angle_beta   90.00
_cell.angle_gamma   90.00
#
_symmetry.space_group_name_H-M   'P 1'
#
loop_
_entity.id
_entity.type
_entity.pdbx_description
1 polymer ?
#
loop_
_entity_poly.entity_id
_entity_poly.type
_entity_poly.pdbx_seq_one_letter_code
_entity_poly.pdbx_strand_id
1 'polypeptide(L)'
;MRRHRRNTNGYWFSRDQEGGIFNNALYGFITVIIGAVATAAIFIVLVLQMLATIEIDWTNPIAVQQYFMDNLNAIWSLAAGAIAAWVVFFIFMVVSALLVRKSLNSLSEKSGEKIFGTAGLLWLIGAVLSIILIGFIVVWISWILVAVGFFSINAASVQPMPVQPAPPPPPQPPQ
;
A
#
# COMPACT_ATOMS: atom_id res chain seq x y z
N MET A 1 23.08 37.32 40.48
CA MET A 1 22.60 37.32 39.08
C MET A 1 22.89 35.97 38.42
N ARG A 2 21.92 35.06 38.34
CA ARG A 2 22.05 33.78 37.59
C ARG A 2 20.96 33.75 36.54
N ARG A 3 21.32 33.95 35.27
CA ARG A 3 20.39 33.80 34.15
C ARG A 3 20.32 32.34 33.75
N HIS A 4 19.14 31.75 33.90
CA HIS A 4 18.80 30.48 33.27
C HIS A 4 18.85 30.62 31.75
N ARG A 5 19.76 29.89 31.10
CA ARG A 5 19.66 29.59 29.68
C ARG A 5 18.63 28.48 29.50
N ARG A 6 17.48 28.79 28.91
CA ARG A 6 16.55 27.79 28.40
C ARG A 6 17.14 27.19 27.13
N ASN A 7 17.42 25.88 27.17
CA ASN A 7 17.88 25.11 26.02
C ASN A 7 16.67 24.81 25.12
N THR A 8 16.55 25.53 24.01
CA THR A 8 15.45 25.42 23.03
C THR A 8 15.81 24.59 21.80
N ASN A 9 16.92 23.86 21.84
CA ASN A 9 17.49 23.22 20.65
C ASN A 9 16.78 21.93 20.20
N GLY A 10 15.79 21.43 20.96
CA GLY A 10 15.11 20.16 20.67
C GLY A 10 13.88 20.26 19.75
N TYR A 11 13.27 21.44 19.59
CA TYR A 11 11.95 21.56 18.93
C TYR A 11 12.00 21.72 17.41
N TRP A 12 13.17 21.97 16.83
CA TRP A 12 13.31 22.28 15.40
C TRP A 12 13.63 21.05 14.54
N PHE A 13 14.25 20.01 15.11
CA PHE A 13 14.66 18.81 14.37
C PHE A 13 13.55 17.75 14.24
N SER A 14 12.47 17.84 15.01
CA SER A 14 11.36 16.88 14.97
C SER A 14 10.35 17.15 13.84
N ARG A 15 10.24 18.39 13.34
CA ARG A 15 9.30 18.72 12.25
C ARG A 15 9.73 18.14 10.90
N ASP A 16 11.03 17.99 10.69
CA ASP A 16 11.58 17.58 9.40
C ASP A 16 11.43 16.05 9.18
N GLN A 17 11.38 15.27 10.27
CA GLN A 17 11.25 13.81 10.22
C GLN A 17 9.82 13.34 9.91
N GLU A 18 8.80 14.14 10.25
CA GLU A 18 7.39 13.80 9.97
C GLU A 18 7.08 13.88 8.47
N GLY A 19 7.69 14.83 7.76
CA GLY A 19 7.57 14.96 6.31
C GLY A 19 8.05 13.70 5.57
N GLY A 20 9.09 13.03 6.05
CA GLY A 20 9.62 11.80 5.42
C GLY A 20 8.66 10.61 5.46
N ILE A 21 7.81 10.51 6.49
CA ILE A 21 6.87 9.38 6.65
C ILE A 21 5.74 9.50 5.63
N PHE A 22 5.10 10.67 5.58
CA PHE A 22 4.06 10.93 4.60
C PHE A 22 4.60 10.88 3.18
N ASN A 23 5.81 11.40 2.94
CA ASN A 23 6.42 11.40 1.62
C ASN A 23 6.69 9.97 1.11
N ASN A 24 7.15 9.06 1.96
CA ASN A 24 7.29 7.65 1.57
C ASN A 24 5.94 7.01 1.24
N ALA A 25 4.90 7.25 2.05
CA ALA A 25 3.56 6.73 1.77
C ALA A 25 3.01 7.27 0.44
N LEU A 26 3.13 8.59 0.25
CA LEU A 26 2.66 9.31 -0.93
C LEU A 26 3.40 8.85 -2.19
N TYR A 27 4.73 8.75 -2.14
CA TYR A 27 5.50 8.20 -3.26
C TYR A 27 5.14 6.75 -3.54
N GLY A 28 4.90 5.92 -2.52
CA GLY A 28 4.43 4.56 -2.70
C GLY A 28 3.11 4.51 -3.47
N PHE A 29 2.15 5.34 -3.08
CA PHE A 29 0.84 5.42 -3.74
C PHE A 29 0.92 5.97 -5.17
N ILE A 30 1.65 7.06 -5.38
CA ILE A 30 1.88 7.65 -6.72
C ILE A 30 2.59 6.65 -7.64
N THR A 31 3.55 5.88 -7.13
CA THR A 31 4.28 4.88 -7.90
C THR A 31 3.36 3.79 -8.45
N VAL A 32 2.38 3.32 -7.67
CA VAL A 32 1.39 2.33 -8.15
C VAL A 32 0.49 2.94 -9.21
N ILE A 33 0.04 4.18 -9.01
CA ILE A 33 -0.81 4.87 -10.00
C ILE A 33 -0.06 5.01 -11.33
N ILE A 34 1.18 5.50 -11.30
CA ILE A 34 2.01 5.65 -12.50
C ILE A 34 2.24 4.29 -13.16
N GLY A 35 2.60 3.26 -12.37
CA GLY A 35 2.78 1.91 -12.87
C GLY A 35 1.51 1.34 -13.52
N ALA A 36 0.35 1.55 -12.90
CA ALA A 36 -0.94 1.11 -13.43
C ALA A 36 -1.30 1.83 -14.74
N VAL A 37 -1.14 3.15 -14.80
CA VAL A 37 -1.40 3.94 -16.01
C VAL A 37 -0.46 3.56 -17.14
N ALA A 38 0.84 3.42 -16.86
CA ALA A 38 1.83 3.00 -17.86
C ALA A 38 1.51 1.60 -18.42
N THR A 39 1.17 0.65 -17.54
CA THR A 39 0.79 -0.71 -17.92
C THR A 39 -0.50 -0.72 -18.74
N ALA A 40 -1.51 0.05 -18.32
CA ALA A 40 -2.77 0.18 -19.05
C ALA A 40 -2.55 0.78 -20.45
N ALA A 41 -1.71 1.81 -20.58
CA ALA A 41 -1.36 2.39 -21.87
C ALA A 41 -0.69 1.37 -22.79
N ILE A 42 0.28 0.60 -22.28
CA ILE A 42 0.93 -0.49 -23.04
C ILE A 42 -0.12 -1.52 -23.49
N PHE A 43 -0.99 -1.96 -22.58
CA PHE A 43 -2.01 -2.95 -22.88
C PHE A 43 -3.01 -2.45 -23.94
N ILE A 44 -3.44 -1.18 -23.83
CA ILE A 44 -4.31 -0.52 -24.82
C ILE A 44 -3.64 -0.52 -26.20
N VAL A 45 -2.36 -0.13 -26.29
CA VAL A 45 -1.63 -0.12 -27.56
C VAL A 45 -1.55 -1.53 -28.16
N LEU A 46 -1.24 -2.54 -27.36
CA LEU A 46 -1.20 -3.94 -27.81
C LEU A 46 -2.55 -4.42 -28.36
N VAL A 47 -3.63 -4.12 -27.65
CA VAL A 47 -4.99 -4.49 -28.08
C VAL A 47 -5.41 -3.72 -29.34
N LEU A 48 -5.14 -2.42 -29.41
CA LEU A 48 -5.47 -1.61 -30.59
C LEU A 48 -4.73 -2.09 -31.84
N GLN A 49 -3.45 -2.46 -31.71
CA GLN A 49 -2.69 -3.05 -32.82
C GLN A 49 -3.30 -4.37 -33.31
N MET A 50 -3.71 -5.25 -32.38
CA MET A 50 -4.40 -6.47 -32.74
C MET A 50 -5.73 -6.19 -33.43
N LEU A 51 -6.56 -5.30 -32.87
CA LEU A 51 -7.87 -4.97 -33.44
C LEU A 51 -7.77 -4.36 -34.85
N ALA A 52 -6.73 -3.56 -35.10
CA ALA A 52 -6.51 -2.92 -36.40
C ALA A 52 -6.22 -3.93 -37.53
N THR A 53 -5.82 -5.16 -37.22
CA THR A 53 -5.52 -6.20 -38.22
C THR A 53 -6.62 -7.26 -38.34
N ILE A 54 -7.75 -7.12 -37.61
CA ILE A 54 -8.83 -8.10 -37.64
C ILE A 54 -9.68 -7.91 -38.90
N GLU A 55 -9.55 -8.84 -39.83
CA GLU A 55 -10.46 -9.00 -40.98
C GLU A 55 -11.10 -10.39 -40.88
N ILE A 56 -12.20 -10.49 -40.12
CA ILE A 56 -12.94 -11.75 -39.91
C ILE A 56 -14.34 -11.60 -40.47
N ASP A 57 -14.74 -12.55 -41.31
CA ASP A 57 -16.15 -12.76 -41.66
C ASP A 57 -16.88 -13.46 -40.50
N TRP A 58 -17.59 -12.67 -39.71
CA TRP A 58 -18.37 -13.12 -38.55
C TRP A 58 -19.58 -13.99 -38.90
N THR A 59 -19.96 -14.07 -40.18
CA THR A 59 -21.11 -14.87 -40.61
C THR A 59 -20.72 -16.31 -40.95
N ASN A 60 -19.42 -16.59 -41.09
CA ASN A 60 -18.90 -17.91 -41.38
C ASN A 60 -18.10 -18.46 -40.18
N PRO A 61 -18.63 -19.47 -39.45
CA PRO A 61 -17.93 -20.08 -38.32
C PRO A 61 -16.55 -20.66 -38.68
N ILE A 62 -16.37 -21.09 -39.92
CA ILE A 62 -15.09 -21.64 -40.41
C ILE A 62 -14.04 -20.52 -40.54
N ALA A 63 -14.44 -19.32 -40.94
CA ALA A 63 -13.53 -18.17 -41.07
C ALA A 63 -12.97 -17.74 -39.71
N VAL A 64 -13.79 -17.79 -38.65
CA VAL A 64 -13.35 -17.51 -37.27
C VAL A 64 -12.29 -18.52 -36.82
N GLN A 65 -12.52 -19.82 -37.09
CA GLN A 65 -11.57 -20.87 -36.74
C GLN A 65 -10.26 -20.74 -37.53
N GLN A 66 -10.33 -20.48 -38.83
CA GLN A 66 -9.14 -20.28 -39.67
C GLN A 66 -8.33 -19.07 -39.22
N TYR A 67 -8.97 -17.93 -38.96
CA TYR A 67 -8.28 -16.73 -38.47
C TYR A 67 -7.48 -17.03 -37.20
N PHE A 68 -8.03 -17.78 -36.24
CA PHE A 68 -7.32 -18.13 -35.01
C PHE A 68 -6.10 -19.02 -35.28
N MET A 69 -6.25 -20.02 -36.17
CA MET A 69 -5.17 -20.95 -36.51
C MET A 69 -4.04 -20.28 -37.32
N ASP A 70 -4.40 -19.40 -38.25
CA ASP A 70 -3.43 -18.67 -39.09
C ASP A 70 -2.70 -17.58 -38.28
N ASN A 71 -3.34 -17.02 -37.26
CA ASN A 71 -2.80 -15.94 -36.43
C ASN A 71 -2.24 -16.41 -35.06
N LEU A 72 -1.99 -17.70 -34.87
CA LEU A 72 -1.38 -18.21 -33.62
C LEU A 72 -0.07 -17.49 -33.26
N ASN A 73 0.74 -17.13 -34.25
CA ASN A 73 1.97 -16.36 -34.04
C ASN A 73 1.70 -14.93 -33.51
N ALA A 74 0.66 -14.26 -34.02
CA ALA A 74 0.27 -12.94 -33.56
C ALA A 74 -0.30 -13.00 -32.13
N ILE A 75 -1.09 -14.03 -31.82
CA ILE A 75 -1.60 -14.30 -30.48
C ILE A 75 -0.45 -14.55 -29.50
N TRP A 76 0.56 -15.32 -29.91
CA TRP A 76 1.75 -15.55 -29.09
C TRP A 76 2.56 -14.26 -28.84
N SER A 77 2.71 -13.43 -29.88
CA SER A 77 3.35 -12.11 -29.74
C SER A 77 2.58 -11.20 -28.79
N LEU A 78 1.25 -11.21 -28.84
CA LEU A 78 0.40 -10.47 -27.91
C LEU A 78 0.58 -10.98 -26.47
N ALA A 79 0.58 -12.30 -26.28
CA ALA A 79 0.80 -12.91 -24.97
C ALA A 79 2.18 -12.53 -24.40
N ALA A 80 3.24 -12.57 -25.22
CA ALA A 80 4.57 -12.13 -24.83
C ALA A 80 4.60 -10.64 -24.43
N GLY A 81 3.93 -9.77 -25.20
CA GLY A 81 3.79 -8.35 -24.89
C GLY A 81 3.00 -8.11 -23.59
N ALA A 82 1.92 -8.86 -23.36
CA ALA A 82 1.12 -8.79 -22.14
C ALA A 82 1.91 -9.23 -20.91
N ILE A 83 2.71 -10.31 -21.03
CA ILE A 83 3.62 -10.76 -19.97
C ILE A 83 4.68 -9.69 -19.68
N ALA A 84 5.27 -9.07 -20.70
CA ALA A 84 6.23 -7.99 -20.51
C ALA A 84 5.60 -6.79 -19.78
N ALA A 85 4.39 -6.38 -20.16
CA ALA A 85 3.65 -5.32 -19.48
C ALA A 85 3.35 -5.69 -18.01
N TRP A 86 2.99 -6.95 -17.75
CA TRP A 86 2.76 -7.46 -16.39
C TRP A 86 4.04 -7.41 -15.53
N VAL A 87 5.20 -7.75 -16.10
CA VAL A 87 6.49 -7.64 -15.40
C VAL A 87 6.82 -6.19 -15.06
N VAL A 88 6.55 -5.25 -15.96
CA VAL A 88 6.72 -3.81 -15.67
C VAL A 88 5.85 -3.41 -14.49
N PHE A 89 4.56 -3.74 -14.52
CA PHE A 89 3.63 -3.48 -13.41
C PHE A 89 4.12 -4.07 -12.09
N PHE A 90 4.62 -5.30 -12.12
CA PHE A 90 5.16 -6.00 -10.96
C PHE A 90 6.31 -5.23 -10.29
N ILE A 91 7.23 -4.68 -11.08
CA ILE A 91 8.34 -3.87 -10.56
C ILE A 91 7.82 -2.63 -9.81
N PHE A 92 6.87 -1.89 -10.41
CA PHE A 92 6.26 -0.72 -9.76
C PHE A 92 5.55 -1.10 -8.45
N MET A 93 4.84 -2.24 -8.43
CA MET A 93 4.18 -2.76 -7.23
C MET A 93 5.17 -3.08 -6.12
N VAL A 94 6.29 -3.75 -6.43
CA VAL A 94 7.32 -4.08 -5.44
C VAL A 94 7.98 -2.81 -4.88
N VAL A 95 8.32 -1.85 -5.74
CA VAL A 95 8.89 -0.55 -5.31
C VAL A 95 7.92 0.20 -4.40
N SER A 96 6.64 0.24 -4.77
CA SER A 96 5.61 0.82 -3.93
C SER A 96 5.50 0.13 -2.56
N ALA A 97 5.49 -1.21 -2.55
CA ALA A 97 5.38 -1.97 -1.33
C ALA A 97 6.53 -1.69 -0.35
N LEU A 98 7.74 -1.45 -0.84
CA LEU A 98 8.87 -1.03 -0.01
C LEU A 98 8.65 0.33 0.64
N LEU A 99 8.09 1.28 -0.09
CA LEU A 99 7.78 2.63 0.39
C LEU A 99 6.64 2.61 1.41
N VAL A 100 5.57 1.85 1.12
CA VAL A 100 4.44 1.64 2.04
C VAL A 100 4.90 0.95 3.33
N ARG A 101 5.74 -0.08 3.24
CA ARG A 101 6.29 -0.77 4.42
C ARG A 101 7.08 0.19 5.32
N LYS A 102 7.90 1.07 4.73
CA LYS A 102 8.63 2.10 5.50
C LYS A 102 7.65 3.01 6.25
N SER A 103 6.60 3.49 5.58
CA SER A 103 5.59 4.34 6.21
C SER A 103 4.84 3.62 7.34
N LEU A 104 4.42 2.36 7.13
CA LEU A 104 3.66 1.61 8.12
C LEU A 104 4.51 1.23 9.34
N ASN A 105 5.81 0.95 9.17
CA ASN A 105 6.72 0.75 10.28
C ASN A 105 6.86 2.03 11.14
N SER A 106 7.04 3.19 10.52
CA SER A 106 7.09 4.46 11.26
C SER A 106 5.77 4.77 11.96
N LEU A 107 4.63 4.39 11.36
CA LEU A 107 3.32 4.52 12.02
C LEU A 107 3.22 3.60 13.24
N SER A 108 3.72 2.37 13.14
CA SER A 108 3.78 1.41 14.26
C SER A 108 4.61 1.95 15.44
N GLU A 109 5.76 2.58 15.15
CA GLU A 109 6.63 3.18 16.16
C GLU A 109 5.96 4.37 16.86
N LYS A 110 5.23 5.20 16.11
CA LYS A 110 4.57 6.40 16.66
C LYS A 110 3.26 6.08 17.39
N SER A 111 2.49 5.11 16.91
CA SER A 111 1.22 4.73 17.52
C SER A 111 1.37 3.71 18.66
N GLY A 112 2.52 3.03 18.74
CA GLY A 112 2.74 1.90 19.65
C GLY A 112 2.06 0.61 19.20
N GLU A 113 1.35 0.63 18.07
CA GLU A 113 0.56 -0.51 17.58
C GLU A 113 1.34 -1.36 16.57
N LYS A 114 1.56 -2.63 16.91
CA LYS A 114 2.36 -3.56 16.10
C LYS A 114 1.67 -3.99 14.80
N ILE A 115 0.34 -3.84 14.73
CA ILE A 115 -0.45 -4.29 13.58
C ILE A 115 -0.08 -3.58 12.27
N PHE A 116 0.37 -2.33 12.33
CA PHE A 116 0.85 -1.61 11.15
C PHE A 116 2.15 -2.22 10.60
N GLY A 117 3.08 -2.64 11.47
CA GLY A 117 4.29 -3.35 11.05
C GLY A 117 3.97 -4.68 10.38
N THR A 118 3.02 -5.44 10.94
CA THR A 118 2.55 -6.70 10.34
C THR A 118 1.86 -6.46 9.00
N ALA A 119 1.02 -5.44 8.89
CA ALA A 119 0.35 -5.05 7.66
C ALA A 119 1.35 -4.66 6.56
N GLY A 120 2.39 -3.88 6.90
CA GLY A 120 3.44 -3.51 5.95
C GLY A 120 4.29 -4.69 5.48
N LEU A 121 4.51 -5.70 6.34
CA LEU A 121 5.19 -6.93 5.96
C LEU A 121 4.33 -7.78 5.01
N LEU A 122 3.05 -7.99 5.36
CA LEU A 122 2.11 -8.72 4.51
C LEU A 122 1.94 -8.02 3.15
N TRP A 123 1.94 -6.69 3.12
CA TRP A 123 1.85 -5.95 1.87
C TRP A 123 3.04 -6.26 0.95
N LEU A 124 4.26 -6.25 1.51
CA LEU A 124 5.47 -6.58 0.76
C LEU A 124 5.45 -8.03 0.26
N ILE A 125 5.12 -8.97 1.14
CA ILE A 125 5.01 -10.39 0.80
C ILE A 125 3.97 -10.60 -0.30
N GLY A 126 2.81 -9.94 -0.18
CA GLY A 126 1.74 -9.99 -1.17
C GLY A 126 2.15 -9.37 -2.51
N ALA A 127 2.87 -8.25 -2.50
CA ALA A 127 3.39 -7.64 -3.72
C ALA A 127 4.35 -8.59 -4.45
N VAL A 128 5.24 -9.28 -3.74
CA VAL A 128 6.16 -10.27 -4.33
C VAL A 128 5.42 -11.53 -4.82
N LEU A 129 4.43 -12.02 -4.05
CA LEU A 129 3.60 -13.17 -4.43
C LEU A 129 2.58 -12.87 -5.54
N SER A 130 2.43 -11.61 -5.96
CA SER A 130 1.46 -11.23 -7.00
C SER A 130 1.81 -11.81 -8.38
N ILE A 131 3.05 -12.28 -8.54
CA ILE A 131 3.50 -13.01 -9.73
C ILE A 131 2.64 -14.24 -10.05
N ILE A 132 2.11 -14.93 -9.03
CA ILE A 132 1.23 -16.10 -9.18
C ILE A 132 -0.24 -15.79 -8.86
N LEU A 133 -0.66 -14.51 -8.93
CA LEU A 133 -1.99 -14.00 -8.57
C LEU A 133 -2.40 -14.14 -7.09
N ILE A 134 -1.88 -15.12 -6.35
CA ILE A 134 -2.16 -15.34 -4.93
C ILE A 134 -1.77 -14.12 -4.09
N GLY A 135 -0.73 -13.38 -4.50
CA GLY A 135 -0.30 -12.16 -3.82
C GLY A 135 -1.38 -11.07 -3.72
N PHE A 136 -2.35 -11.01 -4.64
CA PHE A 136 -3.45 -10.05 -4.54
C PHE A 136 -4.32 -10.28 -3.30
N ILE A 137 -4.54 -11.55 -2.92
CA ILE A 137 -5.27 -11.90 -1.70
C ILE A 137 -4.49 -11.43 -0.47
N VAL A 138 -3.17 -11.62 -0.46
CA VAL A 138 -2.31 -11.21 0.66
C VAL A 138 -2.26 -9.67 0.80
N VAL A 139 -2.16 -8.93 -0.31
CA VAL A 139 -2.26 -7.46 -0.31
C VAL A 139 -3.63 -7.03 0.22
N TRP A 140 -4.70 -7.71 -0.18
CA TRP A 140 -6.05 -7.40 0.30
C TRP A 140 -6.21 -7.63 1.81
N ILE A 141 -5.65 -8.71 2.35
CA ILE A 141 -5.57 -8.94 3.81
C ILE A 141 -4.78 -7.81 4.50
N SER A 142 -3.72 -7.32 3.87
CA SER A 142 -2.91 -6.22 4.40
C SER A 142 -3.74 -4.94 4.56
N TRP A 143 -4.61 -4.63 3.58
CA TRP A 143 -5.55 -3.51 3.69
C TRP A 143 -6.49 -3.63 4.88
N ILE A 144 -7.00 -4.83 5.15
CA ILE A 144 -7.85 -5.09 6.31
C ILE A 144 -7.07 -4.80 7.60
N LEU A 145 -5.82 -5.26 7.71
CA LEU A 145 -4.99 -5.01 8.89
C LEU A 145 -4.66 -3.53 9.09
N VAL A 146 -4.44 -2.77 8.01
CA VAL A 146 -4.27 -1.32 8.09
C VAL A 146 -5.52 -0.67 8.67
N ALA A 147 -6.71 -1.05 8.19
CA ALA A 147 -7.99 -0.52 8.70
C ALA A 147 -8.20 -0.86 10.18
N VAL A 148 -7.97 -2.11 10.58
CA VAL A 148 -8.04 -2.54 11.99
C VAL A 148 -7.03 -1.78 12.85
N GLY A 149 -5.84 -1.51 12.32
CA GLY A 149 -4.82 -0.72 13.02
C GLY A 149 -5.28 0.70 13.35
N PHE A 150 -5.94 1.38 12.41
CA PHE A 150 -6.51 2.70 12.67
C PHE A 150 -7.61 2.67 13.73
N PHE A 151 -8.41 1.60 13.80
CA PHE A 151 -9.38 1.43 14.88
C PHE A 151 -8.73 1.14 16.24
N SER A 152 -7.61 0.41 16.30
CA SER A 152 -6.89 0.11 17.54
C SER A 152 -6.35 1.35 18.26
N ILE A 153 -5.82 2.32 17.49
CA ILE A 153 -5.30 3.58 18.05
C ILE A 153 -6.37 4.31 18.88
N ASN A 154 -7.63 4.34 18.40
CA ASN A 154 -8.71 5.02 19.10
C ASN A 154 -9.12 4.32 20.40
N ALA A 155 -8.99 2.99 20.48
CA ALA A 155 -9.27 2.24 21.69
C ALA A 155 -8.19 2.48 22.77
N ALA A 156 -6.92 2.62 22.38
CA ALA A 156 -5.81 2.83 23.31
C ALA A 156 -5.82 4.21 24.00
N SER A 157 -6.44 5.24 23.40
CA SER A 157 -6.59 6.56 24.04
C SER A 157 -7.58 6.58 25.21
N VAL A 158 -8.34 5.50 25.42
CA VAL A 158 -9.27 5.33 26.55
C VAL A 158 -8.58 4.50 27.65
N GLN A 159 -7.43 4.95 28.14
CA GLN A 159 -6.92 4.42 29.41
C GLN A 159 -7.82 4.96 30.54
N PRO A 160 -8.42 4.11 31.39
CA PRO A 160 -9.09 4.56 32.60
C PRO A 160 -8.07 5.33 33.42
N MET A 161 -8.35 6.59 33.74
CA MET A 161 -7.54 7.35 34.67
C MET A 161 -7.30 6.48 35.92
N PRO A 162 -6.06 6.39 36.44
CA PRO A 162 -5.84 5.76 37.72
C PRO A 162 -6.81 6.39 38.71
N VAL A 163 -7.74 5.61 39.24
CA VAL A 163 -8.68 6.09 40.26
C VAL A 163 -7.82 6.52 41.43
N GLN A 164 -7.61 7.83 41.58
CA GLN A 164 -6.86 8.35 42.72
C GLN A 164 -7.61 7.91 43.97
N PRO A 165 -6.96 7.21 44.93
CA PRO A 165 -7.59 6.89 46.20
C PRO A 165 -8.14 8.17 46.81
N ALA A 166 -9.44 8.17 47.13
CA ALA A 166 -10.09 9.34 47.72
C ALA A 166 -9.33 9.76 48.99
N PRO A 167 -9.08 11.07 49.22
CA PRO A 167 -8.43 11.53 50.43
C PRO A 167 -9.18 11.03 51.67
N PRO A 168 -8.47 10.55 52.71
CA PRO A 168 -9.12 10.07 53.92
C PRO A 168 -9.98 11.18 54.55
N PRO A 169 -11.16 10.84 55.12
CA PRO A 169 -12.06 11.81 55.72
C PRO A 169 -11.36 12.64 56.81
N PRO A 170 -11.65 13.95 56.93
CA PRO A 170 -11.11 14.78 58.00
C PRO A 170 -11.46 14.21 59.38
N PRO A 171 -10.55 14.24 60.37
CA PRO A 171 -10.85 13.86 61.74
C PRO A 171 -12.03 14.68 62.28
N GLN A 172 -13.08 13.99 62.73
CA GLN A 172 -14.22 14.65 63.34
C GLN A 172 -13.80 15.30 64.68
N PRO A 173 -14.21 16.55 64.96
CA PRO A 173 -13.95 17.18 66.24
C PRO A 173 -14.59 16.40 67.41
N PRO A 174 -13.93 16.29 68.57
CA PRO A 174 -14.53 15.70 69.77
C PRO A 174 -15.79 16.46 70.18
N GLN A 175 -16.87 15.72 70.48
CA GLN A 175 -18.08 16.25 71.14
C GLN A 175 -17.82 16.54 72.62
#